data_AF-A0A965QB62-F1
#
_entry.id   AF-A0A965QB62-F1
#
_cell.length_a   1.000
_cell.length_b   1.000
_cell.length_c   1.000
_cell.angle_alpha   90.00
_cell.angle_beta   90.00
_cell.angle_gamma   90.00
#
_symmetry.space_group_name_H-M   'P 1'
#
loop_
_entity.id
_entity.type
_entity.pdbx_description
1 polymer ?
#
loop_
_entity_poly.entity_id
_entity_poly.type
_entity_poly.pdbx_seq_one_letter_code
_entity_poly.pdbx_strand_id
1 'polypeptide(L)'
;MLDLTRDPVADPLRLYRYRDGIYAVDLLNAAIVHLDFFTWLAAHPSNKHSICRELQLTERPVDVMLTLFTANGFIRAEHGVFHVTEVAREHLVAGSPWFLGPYFGSLKDRPVALDLVKVLRTGKPANWGSSKSEKEWSKAMEEPDFAQRFTAAMDCRGIYLGRAVAKALDLRGRARLLDIAGGDDVFAEVKRENVQISAEEILARFSQGRPVSQPLLVPLTLELDPLPAAVLKERQGLLTAAGFEFEEYGRNFWRIAALPTWLEPADALVFTRDLLAEMARREGDFGRPALAYDALAKLAVARARRKGDALADGELLALAEALFRTAQPGTCPKGRRTYVEWSDADLGRRFG
;
A
#
# COMPACT_ATOMS: atom_id res chain seq x y z
N MET A 1 -27.75 -17.03 -9.45
CA MET A 1 -27.10 -15.78 -8.98
C MET A 1 -27.73 -15.45 -7.63
N LEU A 2 -26.95 -15.16 -6.60
CA LEU A 2 -27.47 -14.79 -5.28
C LEU A 2 -28.11 -13.39 -5.37
N ASP A 3 -29.33 -13.24 -4.87
CA ASP A 3 -29.98 -11.92 -4.77
C ASP A 3 -29.33 -11.13 -3.62
N LEU A 4 -28.38 -10.26 -3.99
CA LEU A 4 -27.66 -9.38 -3.06
C LEU A 4 -28.39 -8.06 -2.80
N THR A 5 -29.62 -7.88 -3.27
CA THR A 5 -30.45 -6.68 -3.00
C THR A 5 -31.17 -6.75 -1.66
N ARG A 6 -31.28 -7.95 -1.07
CA ARG A 6 -31.91 -8.17 0.25
C ARG A 6 -30.90 -8.36 1.37
N ASP A 7 -31.11 -7.65 2.49
CA ASP A 7 -30.25 -7.79 3.66
C ASP A 7 -30.42 -9.21 4.24
N PRO A 8 -29.35 -9.86 4.74
CA PRO A 8 -29.51 -11.11 5.47
C PRO A 8 -30.39 -10.86 6.69
N VAL A 9 -31.27 -11.83 6.99
CA VAL A 9 -32.20 -11.72 8.12
C VAL A 9 -31.45 -11.67 9.47
N ALA A 10 -30.29 -12.30 9.55
CA ALA A 10 -29.45 -12.33 10.74
C ALA A 10 -28.28 -11.35 10.63
N ASP A 11 -27.95 -10.71 11.75
CA ASP A 11 -26.80 -9.80 11.88
C ASP A 11 -25.49 -10.60 12.11
N PRO A 12 -24.54 -10.63 11.16
CA PRO A 12 -23.27 -11.30 11.29
C PRO A 12 -22.26 -10.56 12.18
N LEU A 13 -22.55 -9.32 12.64
CA LEU A 13 -21.59 -8.51 13.39
C LEU A 13 -21.10 -9.21 14.66
N ARG A 14 -21.92 -10.06 15.29
CA ARG A 14 -21.50 -10.86 16.44
C ARG A 14 -20.37 -11.84 16.09
N LEU A 15 -20.40 -12.44 14.90
CA LEU A 15 -19.35 -13.35 14.43
C LEU A 15 -18.08 -12.57 14.07
N TYR A 16 -18.22 -11.42 13.42
CA TYR A 16 -17.07 -10.55 13.12
C TYR A 16 -16.37 -10.06 14.37
N ARG A 17 -17.11 -9.74 15.45
CA ARG A 17 -16.51 -9.36 16.74
C ARG A 17 -15.61 -10.44 17.33
N TYR A 18 -15.95 -11.72 17.19
CA TYR A 18 -15.06 -12.80 17.63
C TYR A 18 -13.81 -12.90 16.77
N ARG A 19 -13.94 -12.74 15.45
CA ARG A 19 -12.80 -12.78 14.51
C ARG A 19 -11.86 -11.59 14.71
N ASP A 20 -12.41 -10.38 14.79
CA ASP A 20 -11.68 -9.13 14.98
C ASP A 20 -11.11 -9.03 16.41
N GLY A 21 -11.77 -9.70 17.36
CA GLY A 21 -11.37 -9.84 18.76
C GLY A 21 -9.95 -10.38 18.97
N ILE A 22 -9.40 -11.11 17.99
CA ILE A 22 -8.04 -11.67 18.03
C ILE A 22 -6.98 -10.58 18.29
N TYR A 23 -7.13 -9.40 17.68
CA TYR A 23 -6.20 -8.28 17.86
C TYR A 23 -6.82 -7.09 18.59
N ALA A 24 -8.15 -6.95 18.57
CA ALA A 24 -8.85 -5.85 19.21
C ALA A 24 -8.60 -5.80 20.73
N VAL A 25 -8.52 -6.96 21.39
CA VAL A 25 -8.26 -7.04 22.84
C VAL A 25 -6.85 -6.56 23.18
N ASP A 26 -5.85 -7.01 22.41
CA ASP A 26 -4.46 -6.59 22.61
C ASP A 26 -4.25 -5.11 22.25
N LEU A 27 -5.00 -4.56 21.28
CA LEU A 27 -4.99 -3.13 20.94
C LEU A 27 -5.64 -2.28 22.05
N LEU A 28 -6.76 -2.74 22.62
CA LEU A 28 -7.40 -2.10 23.77
C LEU A 28 -6.46 -2.11 24.98
N ASN A 29 -5.80 -3.24 25.24
CA ASN A 29 -4.81 -3.36 26.29
C ASN A 29 -3.61 -2.41 26.08
N ALA A 30 -3.11 -2.29 24.84
CA ALA A 30 -2.08 -1.32 24.49
C ALA A 30 -2.53 0.13 24.79
N ALA A 31 -3.76 0.49 24.42
CA ALA A 31 -4.31 1.82 24.66
C ALA A 31 -4.47 2.14 26.15
N ILE A 32 -4.96 1.19 26.96
CA ILE A 32 -5.17 1.38 28.40
C ILE A 32 -3.84 1.41 29.15
N VAL A 33 -3.00 0.40 28.96
CA VAL A 33 -1.86 0.14 29.85
C VAL A 33 -0.58 0.81 29.39
N HIS A 34 -0.35 0.88 28.07
CA HIS A 34 0.91 1.41 27.52
C HIS A 34 0.81 2.86 27.06
N LEU A 35 -0.39 3.35 26.78
CA LEU A 35 -0.61 4.71 26.27
C LEU A 35 -1.41 5.62 27.21
N ASP A 36 -2.07 5.06 28.23
CA ASP A 36 -3.05 5.77 29.07
C ASP A 36 -4.05 6.61 28.23
N PHE A 37 -4.43 6.07 27.08
CA PHE A 37 -5.08 6.80 26.00
C PHE A 37 -6.43 7.39 26.42
N PHE A 38 -7.24 6.61 27.12
CA PHE A 38 -8.59 7.04 27.52
C PHE A 38 -8.54 8.12 28.60
N THR A 39 -7.62 8.02 29.56
CA THR A 39 -7.40 9.07 30.56
C THR A 39 -6.95 10.36 29.89
N TRP A 40 -5.98 10.27 28.99
CA TRP A 40 -5.49 11.43 28.23
C TRP A 40 -6.60 12.08 27.38
N LEU A 41 -7.37 11.28 26.63
CA LEU A 41 -8.45 11.77 25.77
C LEU A 41 -9.63 12.34 26.57
N ALA A 42 -9.90 11.80 27.75
CA ALA A 42 -10.95 12.31 28.64
C ALA A 42 -10.65 13.73 29.14
N ALA A 43 -9.36 14.05 29.32
CA ALA A 43 -8.88 15.38 29.69
C ALA A 43 -8.71 16.31 28.47
N HIS A 44 -8.37 15.74 27.30
CA HIS A 44 -8.04 16.50 26.09
C HIS A 44 -8.80 15.97 24.86
N PRO A 45 -10.11 16.24 24.72
CA PRO A 45 -10.82 15.92 23.49
C PRO A 45 -10.10 16.49 22.27
N SER A 46 -9.73 15.61 21.34
CA SER A 46 -8.72 15.92 20.32
C SER A 46 -9.07 15.31 18.97
N ASN A 47 -8.63 15.98 17.89
CA ASN A 47 -8.66 15.39 16.56
C ASN A 47 -7.51 14.38 16.37
N LYS A 48 -7.58 13.56 15.30
CA LYS A 48 -6.57 12.54 14.98
C LYS A 48 -5.15 13.09 14.91
N HIS A 49 -4.96 14.26 14.31
CA HIS A 49 -3.63 14.87 14.16
C HIS A 49 -3.01 15.23 15.52
N SER A 50 -3.77 15.88 16.41
CA SER A 50 -3.34 16.18 17.77
C SER A 50 -3.06 14.90 18.56
N ILE A 51 -3.90 13.87 18.45
CA ILE A 51 -3.67 12.56 19.10
C ILE A 51 -2.32 11.97 18.67
N CYS A 52 -2.04 11.95 17.37
CA CYS A 52 -0.77 11.43 16.84
C CYS A 52 0.43 12.23 17.34
N ARG A 53 0.32 13.56 17.35
CA ARG A 53 1.40 14.45 17.80
C ARG A 53 1.70 14.27 19.29
N GLU A 54 0.68 14.37 20.14
CA GLU A 54 0.84 14.40 21.59
C GLU A 54 1.24 13.02 22.15
N LEU A 55 0.70 11.94 21.59
CA LEU A 55 1.04 10.58 22.02
C LEU A 55 2.20 9.96 21.23
N GLN A 56 2.82 10.72 20.31
CA GLN A 56 3.92 10.28 19.45
C GLN A 56 3.59 8.99 18.67
N LEU A 57 2.42 8.98 18.05
CA LEU A 57 1.89 7.83 17.31
C LEU A 57 1.86 8.12 15.81
N THR A 58 1.86 7.06 15.02
CA THR A 58 1.76 7.12 13.57
C THR A 58 0.30 7.13 13.13
N GLU A 59 -0.02 7.96 12.14
CA GLU A 59 -1.40 8.26 11.76
C GLU A 59 -2.22 7.04 11.33
N ARG A 60 -1.69 6.22 10.42
CA ARG A 60 -2.40 5.05 9.88
C ARG A 60 -2.87 4.06 10.96
N PRO A 61 -2.02 3.57 11.88
CA PRO A 61 -2.47 2.67 12.93
C PRO A 61 -3.37 3.37 13.97
N VAL A 62 -3.21 4.67 14.18
CA VAL A 62 -4.14 5.46 15.02
C VAL A 62 -5.53 5.52 14.39
N ASP A 63 -5.63 5.70 13.07
CA ASP A 63 -6.90 5.70 12.34
C ASP A 63 -7.69 4.39 12.56
N VAL A 64 -6.98 3.25 12.46
CA VAL A 64 -7.55 1.92 12.77
C VAL A 64 -8.00 1.83 14.23
N MET A 65 -7.17 2.29 15.17
CA MET A 65 -7.48 2.27 16.61
C MET A 65 -8.72 3.11 16.93
N LEU A 66 -8.80 4.33 16.41
CA LEU A 66 -9.93 5.24 16.63
C LEU A 66 -11.21 4.69 16.00
N THR A 67 -11.12 4.10 14.81
CA THR A 67 -12.25 3.43 14.15
C THR A 67 -12.76 2.27 14.99
N LEU A 68 -11.86 1.41 15.48
CA LEU A 68 -12.22 0.28 16.33
C LEU A 68 -12.89 0.75 17.64
N PHE A 69 -12.31 1.75 18.32
CA PHE A 69 -12.86 2.25 19.58
C PHE A 69 -14.19 2.98 19.39
N THR A 70 -14.39 3.64 18.25
CA THR A 70 -15.68 4.24 17.89
C THR A 70 -16.73 3.16 17.64
N ALA A 71 -16.39 2.12 16.85
CA ALA A 71 -17.30 1.01 16.55
C ALA A 71 -17.70 0.19 17.79
N ASN A 72 -16.84 0.15 18.81
CA ASN A 72 -17.13 -0.50 20.10
C ASN A 72 -17.75 0.45 21.13
N GLY A 73 -18.00 1.71 20.78
CA GLY A 73 -18.66 2.68 21.66
C GLY A 73 -17.80 3.14 22.85
N PHE A 74 -16.47 3.04 22.76
CA PHE A 74 -15.55 3.57 23.78
C PHE A 74 -15.24 5.05 23.55
N ILE A 75 -15.25 5.49 22.29
CA ILE A 75 -15.12 6.89 21.93
C ILE A 75 -16.21 7.27 20.92
N ARG A 76 -16.44 8.56 20.76
CA ARG A 76 -17.33 9.14 19.73
C ARG A 76 -16.62 10.28 19.03
N ALA A 77 -16.92 10.47 17.75
CA ALA A 77 -16.38 11.56 16.95
C ALA A 77 -17.47 12.61 16.69
N GLU A 78 -17.19 13.87 17.00
CA GLU A 78 -18.05 15.01 16.71
C GLU A 78 -17.22 16.04 15.94
N HIS A 79 -17.60 16.33 14.69
CA HIS A 79 -16.88 17.29 13.83
C HIS A 79 -15.35 17.04 13.74
N GLY A 80 -14.94 15.76 13.72
CA GLY A 80 -13.53 15.36 13.65
C GLY A 80 -12.76 15.40 14.98
N VAL A 81 -13.42 15.74 16.09
CA VAL A 81 -12.88 15.69 17.45
C VAL A 81 -13.38 14.44 18.16
N PHE A 82 -12.49 13.69 18.78
CA PHE A 82 -12.81 12.47 19.51
C PHE A 82 -13.02 12.75 20.99
N HIS A 83 -14.07 12.15 21.55
CA HIS A 83 -14.44 12.23 22.96
C HIS A 83 -14.62 10.82 23.52
N VAL A 84 -14.23 10.59 24.78
CA VAL A 84 -14.59 9.34 25.48
C VAL A 84 -16.10 9.27 25.72
N THR A 85 -16.68 8.09 25.58
CA THR A 85 -18.08 7.85 25.97
C THR A 85 -18.20 7.68 27.48
N GLU A 86 -19.44 7.59 27.98
CA GLU A 86 -19.70 7.33 29.41
C GLU A 86 -19.10 6.00 29.87
N VAL A 87 -19.28 4.93 29.08
CA VAL A 87 -18.69 3.60 29.36
C VAL A 87 -17.17 3.69 29.50
N ALA A 88 -16.49 4.39 28.59
CA ALA A 88 -15.04 4.54 28.68
C ALA A 88 -14.62 5.46 29.85
N ARG A 89 -15.38 6.53 30.11
CA ARG A 89 -15.12 7.42 31.24
C ARG A 89 -15.23 6.69 32.58
N GLU A 90 -16.21 5.81 32.71
CA GLU A 90 -16.44 5.05 33.93
C GLU A 90 -15.43 3.91 34.10
N HIS A 91 -15.08 3.19 33.03
CA HIS A 91 -14.31 1.94 33.17
C HIS A 91 -12.88 1.98 32.65
N LEU A 92 -12.51 2.96 31.82
CA LEU A 92 -11.21 3.02 31.14
C LEU A 92 -10.37 4.26 31.51
N VAL A 93 -10.88 5.18 32.32
CA VAL A 93 -10.15 6.36 32.79
C VAL A 93 -9.64 6.14 34.21
N ALA A 94 -8.34 6.36 34.45
CA ALA A 94 -7.67 6.01 35.69
C ALA A 94 -8.22 6.70 36.96
N GLY A 95 -8.87 7.85 36.81
CA GLY A 95 -9.50 8.59 37.91
C GLY A 95 -10.86 8.05 38.36
N SER A 96 -11.43 7.06 37.66
CA SER A 96 -12.73 6.50 38.01
C SER A 96 -12.61 5.43 39.11
N PRO A 97 -13.55 5.38 40.08
CA PRO A 97 -13.61 4.28 41.05
C PRO A 97 -13.88 2.91 40.40
N TRP A 98 -14.41 2.89 39.17
CA TRP A 98 -14.72 1.67 38.41
C TRP A 98 -13.67 1.35 37.34
N PHE A 99 -12.48 1.96 37.44
CA PHE A 99 -11.41 1.79 36.48
C PHE A 99 -10.92 0.34 36.41
N LEU A 100 -10.99 -0.25 35.22
CA LEU A 100 -10.58 -1.63 34.94
C LEU A 100 -9.10 -1.74 34.55
N GLY A 101 -8.34 -0.65 34.51
CA GLY A 101 -6.93 -0.67 34.10
C GLY A 101 -6.06 -1.70 34.82
N PRO A 102 -6.15 -1.90 36.15
CA PRO A 102 -5.40 -2.95 36.83
C PRO A 102 -5.71 -4.37 36.32
N TYR A 103 -6.96 -4.62 35.93
CA TYR A 103 -7.37 -5.91 35.35
C TYR A 103 -6.70 -6.13 33.99
N PHE A 104 -6.73 -5.12 33.11
CA PHE A 104 -5.99 -5.15 31.84
C PHE A 104 -4.47 -5.19 32.04
N GLY A 105 -3.96 -4.59 33.12
CA GLY A 105 -2.55 -4.60 33.48
C GLY A 105 -1.96 -5.99 33.67
N SER A 106 -2.78 -6.99 34.03
CA SER A 106 -2.36 -8.41 34.07
C SER A 106 -1.93 -8.95 32.70
N LEU A 107 -2.33 -8.30 31.60
CA LEU A 107 -2.03 -8.68 30.22
C LEU A 107 -0.95 -7.78 29.57
N LYS A 108 -0.33 -6.86 30.32
CA LYS A 108 0.57 -5.84 29.77
C LYS A 108 1.73 -6.40 28.95
N ASP A 109 2.25 -7.57 29.34
CA ASP A 109 3.45 -8.20 28.76
C ASP A 109 3.12 -9.19 27.63
N ARG A 110 1.86 -9.26 27.19
CA ARG A 110 1.49 -10.08 26.04
C ARG A 110 2.29 -9.64 24.81
N PRO A 111 3.00 -10.56 24.11
CA PRO A 111 3.84 -10.20 22.97
C PRO A 111 3.09 -9.41 21.89
N VAL A 112 1.83 -9.78 21.62
CA VAL A 112 0.97 -9.12 20.64
C VAL A 112 0.64 -7.68 21.05
N ALA A 113 0.36 -7.41 22.33
CA ALA A 113 0.11 -6.05 22.80
C ALA A 113 1.35 -5.16 22.66
N LEU A 114 2.53 -5.68 23.00
CA LEU A 114 3.81 -4.97 22.82
C LEU A 114 4.10 -4.69 21.34
N ASP A 115 3.78 -5.63 20.46
CA ASP A 115 3.91 -5.46 19.02
C ASP A 115 2.95 -4.41 18.45
N LEU A 116 1.71 -4.35 18.95
CA LEU A 116 0.77 -3.28 18.59
C LEU A 116 1.24 -1.91 19.06
N VAL A 117 1.89 -1.80 20.23
CA VAL A 117 2.53 -0.54 20.66
C VAL A 117 3.63 -0.12 19.68
N LYS A 118 4.47 -1.06 19.21
CA LYS A 118 5.49 -0.77 18.18
C LYS A 118 4.84 -0.33 16.87
N VAL A 119 3.78 -1.00 16.42
CA VAL A 119 3.03 -0.62 15.22
C VAL A 119 2.48 0.79 15.37
N LEU A 120 1.83 1.10 16.49
CA LEU A 120 1.27 2.43 16.77
C LEU A 120 2.35 3.52 16.76
N ARG A 121 3.54 3.26 17.27
CA ARG A 121 4.64 4.23 17.31
C ARG A 121 5.39 4.37 15.98
N THR A 122 5.53 3.29 15.21
CA THR A 122 6.43 3.26 14.04
C THR A 122 5.72 3.21 12.69
N GLY A 123 4.43 2.87 12.67
CA GLY A 123 3.68 2.58 11.44
C GLY A 123 4.12 1.32 10.70
N LYS A 124 5.16 0.62 11.18
CA LYS A 124 5.71 -0.57 10.53
C LYS A 124 4.99 -1.81 11.06
N PRO A 125 4.70 -2.80 10.21
CA PRO A 125 4.18 -4.09 10.66
C PRO A 125 5.11 -4.68 11.72
N ALA A 126 4.55 -5.09 12.86
CA ALA A 126 5.29 -5.94 13.77
C ALA A 126 5.54 -7.31 13.11
N ASN A 127 6.65 -7.95 13.45
CA ASN A 127 7.00 -9.29 12.95
C ASN A 127 6.05 -10.32 13.58
N TRP A 128 4.80 -10.37 13.11
CA TRP A 128 3.86 -11.44 13.42
C TRP A 128 4.53 -12.77 13.05
N GLY A 129 4.40 -13.79 13.90
CA GLY A 129 5.26 -14.98 13.98
C GLY A 129 5.46 -15.84 12.72
N SER A 130 4.90 -15.46 11.57
CA SER A 130 5.09 -16.06 10.25
C SER A 130 6.13 -15.35 9.35
N SER A 131 6.64 -14.18 9.76
CA SER A 131 7.49 -13.32 8.91
C SER A 131 8.84 -13.92 8.46
N LYS A 132 9.34 -14.98 9.09
CA LYS A 132 10.66 -15.56 8.71
C LYS A 132 10.58 -16.48 7.48
N SER A 133 9.40 -16.98 7.12
CA SER A 133 9.21 -17.88 5.97
C SER A 133 8.18 -17.40 4.95
N GLU A 134 7.44 -16.33 5.22
CA GLU A 134 6.42 -15.81 4.31
C GLU A 134 7.03 -15.09 3.11
N LYS A 135 6.58 -15.48 1.92
CA LYS A 135 6.87 -14.75 0.68
C LYS A 135 6.38 -13.32 0.81
N GLU A 136 7.11 -12.39 0.22
CA GLU A 136 6.67 -11.02 0.08
C GLU A 136 5.25 -10.98 -0.52
N TRP A 137 4.33 -10.21 0.08
CA TRP A 137 2.88 -10.23 -0.24
C TRP A 137 2.57 -10.23 -1.75
N SER A 138 3.31 -9.46 -2.56
CA SER A 138 3.13 -9.42 -4.02
C SER A 138 3.45 -10.74 -4.71
N LYS A 139 4.42 -11.50 -4.19
CA LYS A 139 4.76 -12.84 -4.67
C LYS A 139 3.76 -13.89 -4.18
N ALA A 140 3.23 -13.73 -2.96
CA ALA A 140 2.17 -14.62 -2.46
C ALA A 140 0.89 -14.51 -3.32
N MET A 141 0.50 -13.30 -3.73
CA MET A 141 -0.64 -13.07 -4.64
C MET A 141 -0.46 -13.59 -6.08
N GLU A 142 0.73 -14.11 -6.44
CA GLU A 142 0.94 -14.79 -7.72
C GLU A 142 0.59 -16.28 -7.66
N GLU A 143 0.43 -16.84 -6.46
CA GLU A 143 -0.04 -18.21 -6.27
C GLU A 143 -1.57 -18.26 -6.38
N PRO A 144 -2.15 -18.99 -7.35
CA PRO A 144 -3.59 -19.01 -7.58
C PRO A 144 -4.41 -19.39 -6.34
N ASP A 145 -3.97 -20.41 -5.60
CA ASP A 145 -4.67 -20.88 -4.40
C ASP A 145 -4.66 -19.84 -3.27
N PHE A 146 -3.52 -19.17 -3.08
CA PHE A 146 -3.42 -18.10 -2.08
C PHE A 146 -4.29 -16.91 -2.47
N ALA A 147 -4.20 -16.48 -3.73
CA ALA A 147 -5.00 -15.38 -4.26
C ALA A 147 -6.50 -15.68 -4.11
N GLN A 148 -6.97 -16.86 -4.51
CA GLN A 148 -8.38 -17.24 -4.41
C GLN A 148 -8.86 -17.28 -2.95
N ARG A 149 -8.09 -17.89 -2.04
CA ARG A 149 -8.46 -17.95 -0.62
C ARG A 149 -8.49 -16.57 0.03
N PHE A 150 -7.50 -15.74 -0.29
CA PHE A 150 -7.42 -14.38 0.25
C PHE A 150 -8.55 -13.51 -0.27
N THR A 151 -8.82 -13.55 -1.59
CA THR A 151 -9.93 -12.84 -2.23
C THR A 151 -11.25 -13.27 -1.62
N ALA A 152 -11.55 -14.57 -1.56
CA ALA A 152 -12.78 -15.07 -0.94
C ALA A 152 -12.94 -14.64 0.53
N ALA A 153 -11.84 -14.54 1.29
CA ALA A 153 -11.87 -14.04 2.65
C ALA A 153 -12.19 -12.54 2.73
N MET A 154 -11.72 -11.74 1.78
CA MET A 154 -12.08 -10.32 1.69
C MET A 154 -13.51 -10.14 1.20
N ASP A 155 -13.94 -10.88 0.18
CA ASP A 155 -15.27 -10.76 -0.41
C ASP A 155 -16.36 -11.12 0.60
N CYS A 156 -16.20 -12.22 1.37
CA CYS A 156 -17.21 -12.61 2.34
C CYS A 156 -17.39 -11.59 3.48
N ARG A 157 -16.37 -10.80 3.79
CA ARG A 157 -16.48 -9.65 4.71
C ARG A 157 -17.08 -8.44 3.99
N GLY A 158 -16.67 -8.24 2.74
CA GLY A 158 -17.20 -7.21 1.86
C GLY A 158 -18.71 -7.31 1.78
N ILE A 159 -19.28 -8.42 1.30
CA ILE A 159 -20.67 -8.53 0.79
C ILE A 159 -21.68 -7.87 1.73
N TYR A 160 -21.50 -8.10 3.02
CA TYR A 160 -22.36 -7.53 4.05
C TYR A 160 -22.16 -6.02 4.26
N LEU A 161 -20.91 -5.58 4.41
CA LEU A 161 -20.55 -4.16 4.62
C LEU A 161 -20.82 -3.32 3.36
N GLY A 162 -20.75 -3.96 2.18
CA GLY A 162 -21.12 -3.52 0.82
C GLY A 162 -22.24 -2.50 0.80
N ARG A 163 -23.32 -2.95 1.40
CA ARG A 163 -24.62 -2.30 1.31
C ARG A 163 -24.70 -1.06 2.20
N ALA A 164 -24.01 -1.07 3.34
CA ALA A 164 -23.99 0.07 4.26
C ALA A 164 -23.30 1.28 3.62
N VAL A 165 -22.16 1.06 2.97
CA VAL A 165 -21.46 2.13 2.24
C VAL A 165 -22.26 2.54 1.01
N ALA A 166 -22.84 1.60 0.24
CA ALA A 166 -23.68 1.94 -0.92
C ALA A 166 -24.85 2.86 -0.53
N LYS A 167 -25.48 2.63 0.63
CA LYS A 167 -26.53 3.51 1.17
C LYS A 167 -26.00 4.88 1.64
N ALA A 168 -24.72 4.98 1.99
CA ALA A 168 -24.08 6.20 2.48
C ALA A 168 -23.50 7.08 1.36
N LEU A 169 -23.33 6.53 0.15
CA LEU A 169 -22.80 7.25 -1.02
C LEU A 169 -23.93 7.91 -1.81
N ASP A 170 -23.78 9.20 -2.11
CA ASP A 170 -24.66 9.89 -3.07
C ASP A 170 -24.11 9.71 -4.50
N LEU A 171 -24.69 8.77 -5.22
CA LEU A 171 -24.33 8.46 -6.61
C LEU A 171 -25.23 9.15 -7.64
N ARG A 172 -26.14 10.04 -7.23
CA ARG A 172 -27.04 10.72 -8.17
C ARG A 172 -26.25 11.53 -9.18
N GLY A 173 -26.58 11.37 -10.47
CA GLY A 173 -25.89 12.04 -11.57
C GLY A 173 -24.54 11.41 -11.96
N ARG A 174 -24.15 10.29 -11.34
CA ARG A 174 -23.00 9.47 -11.78
C ARG A 174 -23.53 8.35 -12.68
N ALA A 175 -22.97 8.21 -13.89
CA ALA A 175 -23.35 7.18 -14.86
C ALA A 175 -22.27 6.09 -15.05
N ARG A 176 -21.16 6.21 -14.32
CA ARG A 176 -19.99 5.35 -14.42
C ARG A 176 -19.37 5.18 -13.04
N LEU A 177 -18.98 3.95 -12.74
CA LEU A 177 -18.20 3.60 -11.56
C LEU A 177 -16.89 2.97 -12.03
N LEU A 178 -15.78 3.52 -11.55
CA LEU A 178 -14.44 3.01 -11.82
C LEU A 178 -14.00 2.15 -10.63
N ASP A 179 -13.76 0.86 -10.89
CA ASP A 179 -13.17 -0.05 -9.92
C ASP A 179 -11.66 -0.18 -10.13
N ILE A 180 -10.90 0.30 -9.16
CA ILE A 180 -9.45 0.15 -9.11
C ILE A 180 -9.11 -0.94 -8.10
N ALA A 181 -8.53 -2.04 -8.61
CA ALA A 181 -7.96 -3.19 -7.87
C ALA A 181 -8.82 -4.43 -7.57
N GLY A 182 -10.09 -4.51 -7.99
CA GLY A 182 -10.79 -5.77 -8.26
C GLY A 182 -10.61 -6.91 -7.23
N GLY A 183 -11.08 -6.72 -5.99
CA GLY A 183 -11.64 -7.81 -5.20
C GLY A 183 -13.04 -8.15 -5.74
N ASP A 184 -13.55 -9.37 -5.56
CA ASP A 184 -14.85 -9.70 -6.16
C ASP A 184 -15.96 -8.83 -5.52
N ASP A 185 -16.55 -7.98 -6.35
CA ASP A 185 -17.92 -7.44 -6.34
C ASP A 185 -18.50 -6.82 -5.05
N VAL A 186 -17.68 -6.38 -4.08
CA VAL A 186 -18.24 -5.68 -2.92
C VAL A 186 -17.76 -4.26 -2.73
N PHE A 187 -16.47 -4.01 -2.78
CA PHE A 187 -15.95 -2.66 -2.84
C PHE A 187 -14.67 -2.72 -3.63
N ALA A 188 -14.75 -2.12 -4.81
CA ALA A 188 -13.62 -1.63 -5.55
C ALA A 188 -12.65 -0.80 -4.67
N GLU A 189 -11.59 -1.43 -4.11
CA GLU A 189 -10.31 -0.85 -3.65
C GLU A 189 -9.53 -1.92 -2.83
N VAL A 190 -8.23 -2.21 -2.93
CA VAL A 190 -7.02 -1.47 -3.31
C VAL A 190 -5.96 -2.50 -3.76
N LYS A 191 -5.09 -2.07 -4.70
CA LYS A 191 -3.92 -2.73 -5.34
C LYS A 191 -4.15 -3.46 -6.66
N ARG A 192 -4.13 -2.67 -7.74
CA ARG A 192 -3.29 -3.02 -8.89
C ARG A 192 -2.91 -1.86 -9.79
N GLU A 193 -2.77 -0.65 -9.25
CA GLU A 193 -2.45 0.50 -10.11
C GLU A 193 -1.37 1.37 -9.47
N ASN A 194 -0.37 1.69 -10.30
CA ASN A 194 0.81 2.56 -10.12
C ASN A 194 1.96 2.12 -11.05
N VAL A 195 1.81 0.96 -11.70
CA VAL A 195 2.84 0.35 -12.55
C VAL A 195 2.79 0.87 -13.99
N GLN A 196 1.66 1.41 -14.44
CA GLN A 196 1.47 1.76 -15.86
C GLN A 196 1.90 3.19 -16.21
N ILE A 197 1.66 4.15 -15.33
CA ILE A 197 1.95 5.57 -15.59
C ILE A 197 3.45 5.81 -15.62
N SER A 198 4.18 5.28 -14.64
CA SER A 198 5.64 5.32 -14.68
C SER A 198 6.19 4.52 -15.87
N ALA A 199 5.67 3.31 -16.16
CA ALA A 199 6.16 2.52 -17.30
C ALA A 199 6.01 3.27 -18.62
N GLU A 200 4.82 3.77 -18.92
CA GLU A 200 4.51 4.39 -20.20
C GLU A 200 5.09 5.79 -20.33
N GLU A 201 5.16 6.58 -19.26
CA GLU A 201 5.86 7.87 -19.31
C GLU A 201 7.37 7.67 -19.49
N ILE A 202 7.95 6.69 -18.78
CA ILE A 202 9.35 6.32 -18.92
C ILE A 202 9.61 5.79 -20.34
N LEU A 203 8.78 4.86 -20.83
CA LEU A 203 8.86 4.34 -22.20
C LEU A 203 8.64 5.42 -23.25
N ALA A 204 7.68 6.33 -23.08
CA ALA A 204 7.42 7.42 -24.02
C ALA A 204 8.58 8.42 -24.05
N ARG A 205 9.13 8.80 -22.90
CA ARG A 205 10.33 9.66 -22.80
C ARG A 205 11.56 9.01 -23.43
N PHE A 206 11.70 7.69 -23.28
CA PHE A 206 12.75 6.91 -23.96
C PHE A 206 12.52 6.80 -25.47
N SER A 207 11.30 6.55 -25.91
CA SER A 207 10.92 6.43 -27.32
C SER A 207 11.07 7.76 -28.07
N GLN A 208 10.88 8.88 -27.37
CA GLN A 208 11.04 10.24 -27.90
C GLN A 208 12.49 10.75 -27.83
N GLY A 209 13.44 9.94 -27.33
CA GLY A 209 14.87 10.27 -27.35
C GLY A 209 15.29 11.45 -26.45
N ARG A 210 14.51 11.77 -25.41
CA ARG A 210 14.82 12.85 -24.44
C ARG A 210 14.63 12.42 -22.99
N PRO A 211 15.35 11.39 -22.49
CA PRO A 211 15.43 11.23 -21.05
C PRO A 211 16.21 12.40 -20.45
N VAL A 212 15.62 13.00 -19.42
CA VAL A 212 16.29 14.02 -18.63
C VAL A 212 17.27 13.28 -17.70
N SER A 213 18.55 13.58 -17.84
CA SER A 213 19.63 13.09 -16.98
C SER A 213 19.87 14.11 -15.85
N GLN A 214 20.05 13.62 -14.63
CA GLN A 214 20.44 14.38 -13.45
C GLN A 214 21.88 14.00 -13.06
N PRO A 215 22.85 14.94 -13.12
CA PRO A 215 24.20 14.68 -12.62
C PRO A 215 24.17 14.54 -11.10
N LEU A 216 24.96 13.62 -10.57
CA LEU A 216 25.09 13.40 -9.13
C LEU A 216 26.14 14.33 -8.54
N LEU A 217 25.81 14.97 -7.41
CA LEU A 217 26.78 15.78 -6.66
C LEU A 217 27.98 14.94 -6.20
N VAL A 218 27.73 13.68 -5.86
CA VAL A 218 28.74 12.68 -5.50
C VAL A 218 28.51 11.43 -6.34
N PRO A 219 29.43 11.07 -7.25
CA PRO A 219 29.30 9.86 -8.06
C PRO A 219 29.20 8.60 -7.20
N LEU A 220 28.35 7.66 -7.60
CA LEU A 220 28.16 6.40 -6.89
C LEU A 220 29.15 5.36 -7.40
N THR A 221 29.89 4.73 -6.49
CA THR A 221 30.83 3.66 -6.84
C THR A 221 30.11 2.32 -6.98
N LEU A 222 30.38 1.63 -8.08
CA LEU A 222 29.80 0.35 -8.46
C LEU A 222 30.91 -0.64 -8.84
N GLU A 223 31.05 -1.69 -8.02
CA GLU A 223 31.82 -2.88 -8.36
C GLU A 223 30.89 -3.93 -8.99
N LEU A 224 31.34 -4.50 -10.11
CA LEU A 224 30.61 -5.48 -10.91
C LEU A 224 31.42 -6.75 -11.08
N ASP A 225 30.73 -7.88 -11.25
CA ASP A 225 31.34 -9.11 -11.73
C ASP A 225 31.74 -8.96 -13.22
N PRO A 226 32.68 -9.78 -13.73
CA PRO A 226 33.19 -9.66 -15.09
C PRO A 226 32.11 -9.65 -16.19
N LEU A 227 31.06 -10.47 -16.03
CA LEU A 227 29.97 -10.57 -17.01
C LEU A 227 29.09 -9.29 -17.04
N PRO A 228 28.50 -8.81 -15.92
CA PRO A 228 27.83 -7.51 -15.88
C PRO A 228 28.70 -6.32 -16.31
N ALA A 229 30.00 -6.32 -15.99
CA ALA A 229 30.93 -5.28 -16.43
C ALA A 229 31.11 -5.27 -17.96
N ALA A 230 31.21 -6.45 -18.58
CA ALA A 230 31.25 -6.58 -20.04
C ALA A 230 29.95 -6.08 -20.69
N VAL A 231 28.79 -6.45 -20.12
CA VAL A 231 27.46 -5.99 -20.60
C VAL A 231 27.34 -4.47 -20.50
N LEU A 232 27.74 -3.87 -19.37
CA LEU A 232 27.73 -2.43 -19.17
C LEU A 232 28.57 -1.72 -20.24
N LYS A 233 29.77 -2.24 -20.50
CA LYS A 233 30.68 -1.71 -21.51
C LYS A 233 30.11 -1.81 -22.93
N GLU A 234 29.52 -2.95 -23.27
CA GLU A 234 28.92 -3.17 -24.60
C GLU A 234 27.65 -2.34 -24.83
N ARG A 235 26.93 -1.98 -23.76
CA ARG A 235 25.63 -1.28 -23.81
C ARG A 235 25.68 0.15 -23.33
N GLN A 236 26.87 0.73 -23.16
CA GLN A 236 27.04 2.09 -22.65
C GLN A 236 26.21 3.11 -23.45
N GLY A 237 26.23 3.04 -24.78
CA GLY A 237 25.45 3.95 -25.63
C GLY A 237 23.94 3.88 -25.40
N LEU A 238 23.39 2.70 -25.12
CA LEU A 238 21.97 2.55 -24.79
C LEU A 238 21.65 3.14 -23.42
N LEU A 239 22.52 2.92 -22.45
CA LEU A 239 22.34 3.43 -21.09
C LEU A 239 22.47 4.95 -21.03
N THR A 240 23.39 5.53 -21.81
CA THR A 240 23.48 6.98 -22.03
C THR A 240 22.25 7.54 -22.72
N ALA A 241 21.76 6.87 -23.76
CA ALA A 241 20.49 7.22 -24.38
C ALA A 241 19.29 7.04 -23.43
N ALA A 242 19.46 6.29 -22.34
CA ALA A 242 18.50 6.14 -21.26
C ALA A 242 18.72 7.12 -20.08
N GLY A 243 19.66 8.06 -20.17
CA GLY A 243 19.92 9.06 -19.14
C GLY A 243 20.86 8.62 -18.01
N PHE A 244 21.57 7.50 -18.16
CA PHE A 244 22.64 7.08 -17.24
C PHE A 244 24.01 7.53 -17.75
N GLU A 245 24.88 7.96 -16.85
CA GLU A 245 26.29 8.17 -17.17
C GLU A 245 27.16 7.28 -16.28
N PHE A 246 27.95 6.41 -16.94
CA PHE A 246 28.86 5.48 -16.29
C PHE A 246 30.30 5.77 -16.72
N GLU A 247 31.21 5.80 -15.74
CA GLU A 247 32.64 5.99 -15.94
C GLU A 247 33.42 4.78 -15.42
N GLU A 248 34.23 4.15 -16.27
CA GLU A 248 35.14 3.07 -15.85
C GLU A 248 36.38 3.68 -15.18
N TYR A 249 36.74 3.24 -13.97
CA TYR A 249 37.93 3.74 -13.26
C TYR A 249 38.87 2.64 -12.75
N GLY A 250 38.56 1.38 -13.07
CA GLY A 250 39.40 0.23 -12.75
C GLY A 250 38.82 -1.04 -13.35
N ARG A 251 39.54 -2.16 -13.24
CA ARG A 251 39.06 -3.46 -13.74
C ARG A 251 37.79 -3.86 -13.01
N ASN A 252 36.65 -3.78 -13.70
CA ASN A 252 35.29 -4.01 -13.18
C ASN A 252 34.78 -2.97 -12.16
N PHE A 253 35.46 -1.83 -12.03
CA PHE A 253 35.08 -0.74 -11.15
C PHE A 253 34.56 0.45 -11.96
N TRP A 254 33.33 0.87 -11.64
CA TRP A 254 32.60 1.89 -12.35
C TRP A 254 32.06 2.96 -11.40
N ARG A 255 31.90 4.19 -11.89
CA ARG A 255 31.17 5.26 -11.23
C ARG A 255 29.91 5.57 -11.99
N ILE A 256 28.84 5.83 -11.28
CA ILE A 256 27.63 6.41 -11.84
C ILE A 256 27.72 7.92 -11.62
N ALA A 257 27.92 8.67 -12.70
CA ALA A 257 28.06 10.12 -12.68
C ALA A 257 26.71 10.83 -12.81
N ALA A 258 25.76 10.22 -13.52
CA ALA A 258 24.41 10.75 -13.70
C ALA A 258 23.37 9.63 -13.77
N LEU A 259 22.14 9.99 -13.38
CA LEU A 259 20.98 9.10 -13.38
C LEU A 259 19.83 9.72 -14.17
N PRO A 260 18.85 8.95 -14.62
CA PRO A 260 17.59 9.51 -15.09
C PRO A 260 16.84 10.21 -13.94
N THR A 261 16.11 11.28 -14.20
CA THR A 261 15.39 12.06 -13.16
C THR A 261 14.34 11.27 -12.38
N TRP A 262 13.90 10.12 -12.88
CA TRP A 262 12.93 9.26 -12.20
C TRP A 262 13.59 8.27 -11.23
N LEU A 263 14.92 8.15 -11.25
CA LEU A 263 15.67 7.20 -10.41
C LEU A 263 16.40 7.94 -9.28
N GLU A 264 15.99 7.63 -8.06
CA GLU A 264 16.62 8.17 -6.86
C GLU A 264 18.03 7.58 -6.64
N PRO A 265 19.02 8.38 -6.20
CA PRO A 265 20.38 7.91 -5.96
C PRO A 265 20.47 6.73 -4.98
N ALA A 266 19.58 6.67 -3.98
CA ALA A 266 19.53 5.60 -2.98
C ALA A 266 19.21 4.22 -3.60
N ASP A 267 18.51 4.19 -4.73
CA ASP A 267 18.09 2.95 -5.39
C ASP A 267 18.95 2.57 -6.59
N ALA A 268 19.82 3.48 -7.03
CA ALA A 268 20.57 3.39 -8.28
C ALA A 268 21.52 2.19 -8.38
N LEU A 269 22.25 1.87 -7.31
CA LEU A 269 23.20 0.75 -7.32
C LEU A 269 22.50 -0.59 -7.50
N VAL A 270 21.42 -0.80 -6.75
CA VAL A 270 20.60 -2.03 -6.84
C VAL A 270 19.94 -2.11 -8.21
N PHE A 271 19.33 -1.01 -8.66
CA PHE A 271 18.68 -0.93 -9.96
C PHE A 271 19.65 -1.29 -11.10
N THR A 272 20.85 -0.71 -11.08
CA THR A 272 21.86 -0.95 -12.12
C THR A 272 22.28 -2.41 -12.16
N ARG A 273 22.49 -3.04 -10.99
CA ARG A 273 22.83 -4.47 -10.91
C ARG A 273 21.72 -5.35 -11.47
N ASP A 274 20.47 -5.09 -11.09
CA ASP A 274 19.32 -5.84 -11.59
C ASP A 274 19.14 -5.68 -13.11
N LEU A 275 19.35 -4.46 -13.62
CA LEU A 275 19.31 -4.16 -15.05
C LEU A 275 20.38 -4.93 -15.82
N LEU A 276 21.63 -4.87 -15.35
CA LEU A 276 22.75 -5.58 -15.99
C LEU A 276 22.58 -7.10 -15.90
N ALA A 277 22.07 -7.63 -14.79
CA ALA A 277 21.77 -9.05 -14.65
C ALA A 277 20.63 -9.51 -15.55
N GLU A 278 19.61 -8.68 -15.77
CA GLU A 278 18.55 -8.96 -16.74
C GLU A 278 19.08 -8.91 -18.17
N MET A 279 19.92 -7.92 -18.50
CA MET A 279 20.58 -7.82 -19.80
C MET A 279 21.50 -9.01 -20.07
N ALA A 280 22.27 -9.47 -19.08
CA ALA A 280 23.14 -10.64 -19.18
C ALA A 280 22.37 -11.96 -19.38
N ARG A 281 21.14 -12.07 -18.85
CA ARG A 281 20.34 -13.31 -18.96
C ARG A 281 19.70 -13.52 -20.34
N ARG A 282 19.56 -12.48 -21.16
CA ARG A 282 18.93 -12.60 -22.49
C ARG A 282 19.92 -12.44 -23.64
N GLU A 283 21.11 -13.03 -23.51
CA GLU A 283 22.14 -13.04 -24.55
C GLU A 283 21.54 -13.33 -25.94
N GLY A 284 21.67 -12.38 -26.87
CA GLY A 284 21.20 -12.49 -28.26
C GLY A 284 20.03 -11.58 -28.66
N ASP A 285 19.14 -11.20 -27.75
CA ASP A 285 17.89 -10.49 -28.10
C ASP A 285 17.98 -8.96 -28.06
N PHE A 286 18.97 -8.40 -27.36
CA PHE A 286 19.07 -6.96 -27.09
C PHE A 286 19.80 -6.12 -28.14
N GLY A 287 20.07 -6.66 -29.34
CA GLY A 287 20.46 -5.83 -30.49
C GLY A 287 19.36 -4.84 -30.92
N ARG A 288 18.14 -4.99 -30.37
CA ARG A 288 16.98 -4.13 -30.61
C ARG A 288 16.74 -3.20 -29.42
N PRO A 289 16.92 -1.88 -29.57
CA PRO A 289 16.72 -0.89 -28.50
C PRO A 289 15.37 -1.01 -27.79
N ALA A 290 14.31 -1.37 -28.51
CA ALA A 290 12.95 -1.53 -27.97
C ALA A 290 12.85 -2.56 -26.81
N LEU A 291 13.58 -3.68 -26.89
CA LEU A 291 13.55 -4.70 -25.83
C LEU A 291 14.28 -4.24 -24.59
N ALA A 292 15.40 -3.53 -24.75
CA ALA A 292 16.19 -3.00 -23.65
C ALA A 292 15.44 -1.87 -22.92
N TYR A 293 14.72 -1.02 -23.66
CA TYR A 293 13.81 -0.04 -23.06
C TYR A 293 12.63 -0.71 -22.33
N ASP A 294 12.09 -1.79 -22.86
CA ASP A 294 11.05 -2.59 -22.17
C ASP A 294 11.59 -3.21 -20.86
N ALA A 295 12.80 -3.76 -20.85
CA ALA A 295 13.43 -4.29 -19.63
C ALA A 295 13.70 -3.18 -18.59
N LEU A 296 14.21 -2.04 -19.06
CA LEU A 296 14.50 -0.88 -18.21
C LEU A 296 13.22 -0.28 -17.63
N ALA A 297 12.15 -0.16 -18.42
CA ALA A 297 10.84 0.25 -17.94
C ALA A 297 10.27 -0.74 -16.93
N LYS A 298 10.32 -2.05 -17.20
CA LYS A 298 9.84 -3.09 -16.28
C LYS A 298 10.55 -3.03 -14.92
N LEU A 299 11.86 -2.79 -14.91
CA LEU A 299 12.64 -2.65 -13.67
C LEU A 299 12.37 -1.31 -12.98
N ALA A 300 12.24 -0.22 -13.74
CA ALA A 300 11.97 1.11 -13.17
C ALA A 300 10.64 1.12 -12.44
N VAL A 301 9.65 0.47 -13.04
CA VAL A 301 8.30 0.29 -12.51
C VAL A 301 8.26 -0.63 -11.30
N ALA A 302 9.05 -1.70 -11.29
CA ALA A 302 9.15 -2.58 -10.13
C ALA A 302 9.73 -1.84 -8.90
N ARG A 303 10.55 -0.80 -9.13
CA ARG A 303 11.34 -0.11 -8.11
C ARG A 303 10.83 1.28 -7.71
N ALA A 304 10.08 1.96 -8.58
CA ALA A 304 9.37 3.21 -8.28
C ALA A 304 8.37 3.07 -7.11
N ARG A 305 8.06 1.83 -6.71
CA ARG A 305 7.23 1.55 -5.55
C ARG A 305 8.03 1.62 -4.25
N ARG A 306 7.87 2.70 -3.48
CA ARG A 306 8.01 2.62 -2.02
C ARG A 306 6.87 1.80 -1.45
N LYS A 307 7.20 0.71 -0.80
CA LYS A 307 6.25 -0.20 -0.18
C LYS A 307 5.68 0.49 1.08
N GLY A 308 4.50 1.08 0.99
CA GLY A 308 3.71 1.45 2.17
C GLY A 308 3.22 2.89 2.27
N ASP A 309 3.58 3.78 1.35
CA ASP A 309 3.10 5.16 1.39
C ASP A 309 1.61 5.22 1.03
N ALA A 310 0.82 5.88 1.87
CA ALA A 310 -0.57 6.19 1.58
C ALA A 310 -0.58 7.36 0.59
N LEU A 311 -1.33 7.21 -0.51
CA LEU A 311 -1.57 8.31 -1.44
C LEU A 311 -2.70 9.17 -0.88
N ALA A 312 -2.52 10.48 -0.89
CA ALA A 312 -3.61 11.42 -0.62
C ALA A 312 -4.64 11.39 -1.76
N ASP A 313 -5.89 11.77 -1.49
CA ASP A 313 -6.98 11.76 -2.48
C ASP A 313 -6.62 12.48 -3.79
N GLY A 314 -5.90 13.59 -3.70
CA GLY A 314 -5.42 14.34 -4.87
C GLY A 314 -4.37 13.57 -5.70
N GLU A 315 -3.54 12.76 -5.05
CA GLU A 315 -2.55 11.91 -5.72
C GLU A 315 -3.22 10.70 -6.39
N LEU A 316 -4.27 10.15 -5.78
CA LEU A 316 -5.09 9.09 -6.38
C LEU A 316 -5.84 9.58 -7.63
N LEU A 317 -6.43 10.77 -7.57
CA LEU A 317 -7.06 11.40 -8.74
C LEU A 317 -6.06 11.69 -9.86
N ALA A 318 -4.90 12.27 -9.52
CA ALA A 318 -3.83 12.53 -10.48
C ALA A 318 -3.32 11.23 -11.13
N LEU A 319 -3.25 10.15 -10.35
CA LEU A 319 -2.89 8.83 -10.85
C LEU A 319 -3.95 8.27 -11.80
N ALA A 320 -5.23 8.34 -11.43
CA ALA A 320 -6.32 7.90 -12.30
C ALA A 320 -6.33 8.70 -13.61
N GLU A 321 -6.19 10.03 -13.55
CA GLU A 321 -6.07 10.86 -14.74
C GLU A 321 -4.88 10.48 -15.62
N ALA A 322 -3.71 10.25 -15.00
CA ALA A 322 -2.52 9.85 -15.72
C ALA A 322 -2.70 8.46 -16.35
N LEU A 323 -3.38 7.52 -15.68
CA LEU A 323 -3.73 6.22 -16.25
C LEU A 323 -4.55 6.41 -17.52
N PHE A 324 -5.60 7.22 -17.52
CA PHE A 324 -6.43 7.43 -18.71
C PHE A 324 -5.75 8.22 -19.84
N ARG A 325 -4.59 8.85 -19.58
CA ARG A 325 -3.75 9.47 -20.61
C ARG A 325 -2.77 8.49 -21.27
N THR A 326 -2.63 7.27 -20.73
CA THR A 326 -1.81 6.21 -21.31
C THR A 326 -2.40 5.68 -22.62
N ALA A 327 -1.56 5.06 -23.45
CA ALA A 327 -2.01 4.55 -24.74
C ALA A 327 -2.89 3.30 -24.60
N GLN A 328 -2.71 2.52 -23.53
CA GLN A 328 -3.45 1.28 -23.29
C GLN A 328 -3.97 1.18 -21.85
N PRO A 329 -4.84 2.10 -21.41
CA PRO A 329 -5.16 2.29 -20.00
C PRO A 329 -5.81 1.07 -19.35
N GLY A 330 -6.40 0.15 -20.14
CA GLY A 330 -7.11 -1.03 -19.65
C GLY A 330 -6.27 -2.29 -19.43
N THR A 331 -4.97 -2.28 -19.74
CA THR A 331 -4.10 -3.46 -19.57
C THR A 331 -2.66 -3.07 -19.28
N CYS A 332 -2.05 -3.61 -18.22
CA CYS A 332 -0.66 -3.34 -17.89
C CYS A 332 0.32 -4.13 -18.78
N PRO A 333 1.64 -3.80 -18.82
CA PRO A 333 2.64 -4.47 -19.66
C PRO A 333 2.81 -5.99 -19.44
N LYS A 334 2.21 -6.56 -18.38
CA LYS A 334 2.16 -8.00 -18.12
C LYS A 334 0.84 -8.66 -18.57
N GLY A 335 -0.01 -7.95 -19.31
CA GLY A 335 -1.30 -8.45 -19.81
C GLY A 335 -2.41 -8.50 -18.76
N ARG A 336 -2.24 -7.89 -17.58
CA ARG A 336 -3.28 -7.88 -16.52
C ARG A 336 -4.14 -6.63 -16.68
N ARG A 337 -5.45 -6.76 -16.49
CA ARG A 337 -6.36 -5.61 -16.40
C ARG A 337 -5.93 -4.65 -15.28
N THR A 338 -6.00 -3.37 -15.57
CA THR A 338 -5.67 -2.26 -14.68
C THR A 338 -6.93 -1.80 -13.97
N TYR A 339 -7.97 -1.42 -14.72
CA TYR A 339 -9.27 -1.06 -14.19
C TYR A 339 -10.41 -1.91 -14.76
N VAL A 340 -11.56 -1.84 -14.11
CA VAL A 340 -12.84 -2.34 -14.63
C VAL A 340 -13.84 -1.18 -14.64
N GLU A 341 -14.51 -0.96 -15.76
CA GLU A 341 -15.60 0.01 -15.90
C GLU A 341 -16.94 -0.73 -15.84
N TRP A 342 -17.83 -0.22 -15.00
CA TRP A 342 -19.20 -0.71 -14.90
C TRP A 342 -20.16 0.31 -15.50
N SER A 343 -20.91 -0.09 -16.53
CA SER A 343 -22.02 0.71 -17.05
C SER A 343 -23.32 0.46 -16.26
N ASP A 344 -24.28 1.38 -16.36
CA ASP A 344 -25.62 1.19 -15.79
C ASP A 344 -26.27 -0.13 -16.26
N ALA A 345 -26.02 -0.54 -17.51
CA ALA A 345 -26.52 -1.81 -18.04
C ALA A 345 -25.82 -3.03 -17.42
N ASP A 346 -24.54 -2.92 -17.07
CA ASP A 346 -23.80 -3.98 -16.37
C ASP A 346 -24.24 -4.10 -14.92
N LEU A 347 -24.48 -2.96 -14.26
CA LEU A 347 -25.03 -2.91 -12.91
C LEU A 347 -26.45 -3.47 -12.87
N GLY A 348 -27.33 -3.07 -13.79
CA GLY A 348 -28.69 -3.61 -13.90
C GLY A 348 -28.71 -5.13 -14.16
N ARG A 349 -27.86 -5.63 -15.06
CA ARG A 349 -27.75 -7.10 -15.29
C ARG A 349 -27.29 -7.89 -14.06
N ARG A 350 -26.45 -7.29 -13.20
CA ARG A 350 -25.83 -7.98 -12.06
C ARG A 350 -26.65 -7.88 -10.78
N PHE A 351 -27.33 -6.76 -10.57
CA PHE A 351 -28.01 -6.46 -9.32
C PHE A 351 -29.54 -6.39 -9.44
N GLY A 352 -30.11 -6.54 -10.64
CA GLY A 352 -31.56 -6.65 -10.87
C GLY A 352 -32.16 -5.39 -11.45
#